data_AF-A0A947JNH1-F1
#
_entry.id   AF-A0A947JNH1-F1
#
_cell.length_a   1.000
_cell.length_b   1.000
_cell.length_c   1.000
_cell.angle_alpha   90.00
_cell.angle_beta   90.00
_cell.angle_gamma   90.00
#
_symmetry.space_group_name_H-M   'P 1'
#
loop_
_entity.id
_entity.type
_entity.pdbx_description
1 polymer ?
#
loop_
_entity_poly.entity_id
_entity_poly.type
_entity_poly.pdbx_seq_one_letter_code
_entity_poly.pdbx_strand_id
1 'polypeptide(L)'
;MIKEIALILGVSLISIILFMAPFFVALGYLKFKEKEIKNRKLFSITSCLLTYGIVLLSSLPIIPLEGINTFIAPKLHLDGYEQLAFIIHANSTNIMPGIMIFIGLAASILIPIKLKKYWICLEENKILKC
;
A
#
# COMPACT_ATOMS: atom_id res chain seq x y z
N MET A 1 -19.43 -4.60 22.81
CA MET A 1 -18.04 -5.10 22.64
C MET A 1 -17.82 -5.92 21.36
N ILE A 2 -18.18 -7.21 21.26
CA ILE A 2 -17.85 -8.03 20.05
C ILE A 2 -18.49 -7.48 18.76
N LYS A 3 -19.77 -7.04 18.83
CA LYS A 3 -20.47 -6.45 17.68
C LYS A 3 -19.87 -5.13 17.20
N GLU A 4 -19.36 -4.30 18.13
CA GLU A 4 -18.74 -3.02 17.80
C GLU A 4 -17.35 -3.21 17.19
N ILE A 5 -16.57 -4.17 17.70
CA ILE A 5 -15.26 -4.54 17.14
C ILE A 5 -15.43 -5.08 15.72
N ALA A 6 -16.43 -5.93 15.48
CA ALA A 6 -16.74 -6.45 14.15
C ALA A 6 -17.19 -5.34 13.18
N LEU A 7 -17.98 -4.37 13.67
CA LEU A 7 -18.42 -3.22 12.89
C LEU A 7 -17.22 -2.34 12.49
N ILE A 8 -16.34 -2.02 13.43
CA ILE A 8 -15.15 -1.19 13.19
C ILE A 8 -14.22 -1.89 12.19
N LEU A 9 -13.88 -3.16 12.41
CA LEU A 9 -13.05 -3.94 11.49
C LEU A 9 -13.68 -4.04 10.08
N GLY A 10 -15.01 -4.22 10.00
CA GLY A 10 -15.73 -4.26 8.74
C GLY A 10 -15.68 -2.92 7.98
N VAL A 11 -15.93 -1.81 8.65
CA VAL A 11 -15.85 -0.46 8.05
C VAL A 11 -14.43 -0.13 7.62
N SER A 12 -13.42 -0.48 8.41
CA SER A 12 -12.00 -0.31 8.07
C SER A 12 -11.60 -1.12 6.82
N LEU A 13 -12.05 -2.37 6.70
CA LEU A 13 -11.80 -3.21 5.53
C LEU A 13 -12.46 -2.63 4.27
N ILE A 14 -13.72 -2.22 4.35
CA ILE A 14 -14.46 -1.65 3.21
C ILE A 14 -13.80 -0.34 2.73
N SER A 15 -13.40 0.52 3.66
CA SER A 15 -12.73 1.78 3.32
C SER A 15 -11.38 1.54 2.64
N ILE A 16 -10.57 0.59 3.10
CA ILE A 16 -9.32 0.21 2.41
C ILE A 16 -9.58 -0.26 0.99
N ILE A 17 -10.59 -1.12 0.78
CA ILE A 17 -10.94 -1.61 -0.57
C ILE A 17 -11.32 -0.45 -1.48
N LEU A 18 -12.10 0.53 -0.99
CA LEU A 18 -12.43 1.76 -1.71
C LEU A 18 -11.16 2.58 -2.03
N PHE A 19 -10.25 2.75 -1.08
CA PHE A 19 -8.99 3.46 -1.28
C PHE A 19 -8.03 2.72 -2.24
N MET A 20 -8.19 1.41 -2.42
CA MET A 20 -7.44 0.60 -3.38
C MET A 20 -7.97 0.68 -4.81
N ALA A 21 -9.18 1.21 -5.04
CA ALA A 21 -9.76 1.30 -6.39
C ALA A 21 -8.83 1.99 -7.42
N PRO A 22 -8.14 3.11 -7.11
CA PRO A 22 -7.22 3.75 -8.07
C PRO A 22 -6.03 2.87 -8.46
N PHE A 23 -5.57 1.99 -7.55
CA PHE A 23 -4.50 1.03 -7.82
C PHE A 23 -4.93 -0.02 -8.83
N PHE A 24 -6.14 -0.59 -8.65
CA PHE A 24 -6.68 -1.57 -9.59
C PHE A 24 -6.95 -0.97 -10.97
N VAL A 25 -7.40 0.30 -11.02
CA VAL A 25 -7.55 1.03 -12.28
C VAL A 25 -6.19 1.20 -12.97
N ALA A 26 -5.13 1.58 -12.24
CA ALA A 26 -3.78 1.72 -12.79
C ALA A 26 -3.20 0.38 -13.29
N LEU A 27 -3.43 -0.71 -12.55
CA LEU A 27 -3.06 -2.08 -12.96
C LEU A 27 -3.82 -2.55 -14.19
N GLY A 28 -5.13 -2.32 -14.23
CA GLY A 28 -5.97 -2.61 -15.39
C GLY A 28 -5.50 -1.84 -16.61
N TYR A 29 -5.25 -0.54 -16.47
CA TYR A 29 -4.71 0.30 -17.53
C TYR A 29 -3.41 -0.25 -18.12
N LEU A 30 -2.47 -0.68 -17.28
CA LEU A 30 -1.22 -1.32 -17.71
C LEU A 30 -1.42 -2.66 -18.41
N LYS A 31 -2.38 -3.48 -17.96
CA LYS A 31 -2.68 -4.76 -18.60
C LYS A 31 -3.34 -4.58 -19.98
N PHE A 32 -4.20 -3.58 -20.14
CA PHE A 32 -4.87 -3.31 -21.42
C PHE A 32 -3.97 -2.56 -22.41
N LYS A 33 -3.09 -1.67 -21.93
CA LYS A 33 -2.07 -1.00 -22.74
C LYS A 33 -0.77 -1.78 -22.68
N GLU A 34 -0.72 -2.89 -23.41
CA GLU A 34 0.45 -3.79 -23.43
C GLU A 34 1.78 -3.14 -23.83
N LYS A 35 1.80 -1.95 -24.47
CA LYS A 35 3.05 -1.47 -25.10
C LYS A 35 3.46 -0.02 -24.90
N GLU A 36 2.58 0.98 -24.67
CA GLU A 36 3.04 2.38 -24.76
C GLU A 36 2.28 3.39 -23.88
N ILE A 37 3.02 4.07 -23.00
CA ILE A 37 2.61 5.31 -22.31
C ILE A 37 3.27 6.49 -23.01
N LYS A 38 2.52 7.18 -23.87
CA LYS A 38 3.04 8.31 -24.68
C LYS A 38 3.21 9.60 -23.87
N ASN A 39 2.38 9.83 -22.83
CA ASN A 39 2.35 11.11 -22.13
C ASN A 39 3.10 11.06 -20.78
N ARG A 40 4.02 12.03 -20.57
CA ARG A 40 4.77 12.20 -19.33
C ARG A 40 3.90 12.35 -18.09
N LYS A 41 2.76 13.05 -18.21
CA LYS A 41 1.83 13.21 -17.10
C LYS A 41 1.15 11.89 -16.74
N LEU A 42 0.72 11.12 -17.74
CA LEU A 42 0.04 9.83 -17.52
C LEU A 42 0.95 8.83 -16.83
N PHE A 43 2.21 8.71 -17.27
CA PHE A 43 3.16 7.83 -16.59
C PHE A 43 3.41 8.23 -15.14
N SER A 44 3.59 9.52 -14.86
CA SER A 44 3.80 9.99 -13.49
C SER A 44 2.60 9.67 -12.60
N ILE A 45 1.38 9.84 -13.13
CA ILE A 45 0.14 9.50 -12.43
C ILE A 45 0.06 7.98 -12.21
N THR A 46 0.31 7.16 -13.23
CA THR A 46 0.27 5.70 -13.11
C THR A 46 1.31 5.18 -12.11
N SER A 47 2.54 5.70 -12.14
CA SER A 47 3.58 5.36 -11.18
C SER A 47 3.20 5.76 -9.75
N CYS A 48 2.61 6.95 -9.58
CA CYS A 48 2.13 7.43 -8.29
C CYS A 48 0.99 6.54 -7.74
N LEU A 49 -0.02 6.24 -8.56
CA LEU A 49 -1.15 5.39 -8.18
C LEU A 49 -0.72 3.96 -7.84
N LEU A 50 0.25 3.41 -8.58
CA LEU A 50 0.80 2.09 -8.26
C LEU A 50 1.59 2.11 -6.96
N THR A 51 2.40 3.14 -6.72
CA THR A 51 3.20 3.26 -5.49
C THR A 51 2.30 3.41 -4.28
N TYR A 52 1.29 4.29 -4.39
CA TYR A 52 0.26 4.47 -3.38
C TYR A 52 -0.48 3.16 -3.06
N GLY A 53 -0.84 2.40 -4.10
CA GLY A 53 -1.50 1.11 -3.90
C GLY A 53 -0.62 0.06 -3.21
N ILE A 54 0.67 -0.03 -3.55
CA ILE A 54 1.58 -0.95 -2.83
C ILE A 54 1.73 -0.55 -1.36
N VAL A 55 1.80 0.75 -1.06
CA VAL A 55 1.84 1.24 0.32
C VAL A 55 0.57 0.84 1.09
N LEU A 56 -0.60 1.01 0.49
CA LEU A 56 -1.89 0.57 1.07
C LEU A 56 -1.99 -0.95 1.26
N LEU A 57 -1.49 -1.74 0.31
CA LEU A 57 -1.42 -3.19 0.46
C LEU A 57 -0.51 -3.59 1.62
N SER A 58 0.60 -2.88 1.79
CA SER A 58 1.52 -3.12 2.91
C SER A 58 0.96 -2.70 4.26
N SER A 59 -0.03 -1.78 4.30
CA SER A 59 -0.70 -1.35 5.53
C SER A 59 -1.84 -2.26 5.97
N LEU A 60 -2.38 -3.09 5.06
CA LEU A 60 -3.49 -4.01 5.33
C LEU A 60 -3.26 -4.90 6.57
N PRO A 61 -2.05 -5.45 6.80
CA PRO A 61 -1.79 -6.29 7.96
C PRO A 61 -1.65 -5.51 9.27
N ILE A 62 -1.53 -4.17 9.27
CA ILE A 62 -1.52 -3.39 10.54
C ILE A 62 -2.84 -3.58 11.27
N ILE A 63 -3.97 -3.53 10.58
CA ILE A 63 -5.28 -3.53 11.23
C ILE A 63 -5.52 -4.77 12.09
N PRO A 64 -5.27 -6.01 11.59
CA PRO A 64 -5.37 -7.18 12.46
C PRO A 64 -4.29 -7.17 13.56
N LEU A 65 -3.09 -6.63 13.31
CA LEU A 65 -2.03 -6.49 14.32
C LEU A 65 -2.39 -5.50 15.44
N GLU A 66 -3.01 -4.37 15.13
CA GLU A 66 -3.57 -3.41 16.09
C GLU A 66 -4.71 -4.03 16.87
N GLY A 67 -5.57 -4.83 16.21
CA GLY A 67 -6.59 -5.61 16.89
C GLY A 67 -6.00 -6.60 17.91
N ILE A 68 -4.96 -7.34 17.51
CA ILE A 68 -4.25 -8.27 18.41
C ILE A 68 -3.58 -7.50 19.55
N ASN A 69 -2.91 -6.38 19.27
CA ASN A 69 -2.25 -5.57 20.29
C ASN A 69 -3.25 -4.94 21.29
N THR A 70 -4.42 -4.52 20.81
CA THR A 70 -5.41 -3.82 21.65
C THR A 70 -6.26 -4.79 22.49
N PHE A 71 -6.59 -5.96 21.95
CA PHE A 71 -7.54 -6.89 22.60
C PHE A 71 -6.87 -8.14 23.18
N ILE A 72 -5.80 -8.65 22.57
CA ILE A 72 -5.19 -9.93 22.95
C ILE A 72 -3.96 -9.71 23.84
N ALA A 73 -3.11 -8.72 23.56
CA ALA A 73 -1.92 -8.46 24.37
C ALA A 73 -2.22 -8.11 25.85
N PRO A 74 -3.25 -7.29 26.17
CA PRO A 74 -3.58 -7.00 27.57
C PRO A 74 -4.12 -8.24 28.31
N LYS A 75 -4.86 -9.10 27.60
CA LYS A 75 -5.39 -10.33 28.16
C LYS A 75 -4.29 -11.34 28.45
N LEU A 76 -3.34 -11.51 27.53
CA LEU A 76 -2.12 -12.31 27.73
C LEU A 76 -1.29 -11.81 28.91
N HIS A 77 -1.19 -10.49 29.09
CA HIS A 77 -0.50 -9.91 30.24
C HIS A 77 -1.19 -10.25 31.56
N LEU A 78 -2.53 -10.13 31.61
CA LEU A 78 -3.33 -10.49 32.79
C LEU A 78 -3.29 -12.00 33.10
N ASP A 79 -3.17 -12.85 32.08
CA ASP A 79 -3.07 -14.31 32.21
C ASP A 79 -1.65 -14.79 32.58
N GLY A 80 -0.69 -13.87 32.82
CA GLY A 80 0.68 -14.18 33.25
C GLY A 80 1.68 -14.44 32.12
N TYR A 81 1.29 -14.27 30.85
CA TYR A 81 2.14 -14.44 29.67
C TYR A 81 2.82 -13.12 29.27
N GLU A 82 3.50 -12.46 30.21
CA GLU A 82 4.05 -11.11 30.03
C GLU A 82 5.05 -11.00 28.87
N GLN A 83 5.93 -11.99 28.70
CA GLN A 83 6.92 -12.00 27.62
C GLN A 83 6.24 -12.07 26.24
N LEU A 84 5.15 -12.84 26.12
CA LEU A 84 4.42 -12.98 24.86
C LEU A 84 3.69 -11.69 24.51
N ALA A 85 3.07 -11.05 25.51
CA ALA A 85 2.41 -9.75 25.36
C ALA A 85 3.41 -8.66 24.93
N PHE A 86 4.61 -8.65 25.51
CA PHE A 86 5.68 -7.71 25.14
C PHE A 86 6.15 -7.90 23.70
N ILE A 87 6.34 -9.15 23.24
CA ILE A 87 6.75 -9.45 21.85
C ILE A 87 5.70 -8.96 20.86
N ILE A 88 4.41 -9.21 21.13
CA ILE A 88 3.29 -8.76 20.29
C ILE A 88 3.27 -7.23 20.22
N HIS A 89 3.44 -6.56 21.36
CA HIS A 89 3.46 -5.11 21.43
C HIS A 89 4.65 -4.51 20.68
N ALA A 90 5.86 -5.02 20.90
CA ALA A 90 7.08 -4.55 20.26
C ALA A 90 7.06 -4.74 18.74
N ASN A 91 6.56 -5.89 18.26
CA ASN A 91 6.46 -6.18 16.83
C ASN A 91 5.43 -5.29 16.12
N SER A 92 4.30 -5.04 16.76
CA SER A 92 3.23 -4.20 16.20
C SER A 92 3.59 -2.72 16.16
N THR A 93 4.32 -2.21 17.16
CA THR A 93 4.63 -0.77 17.29
C THR A 93 5.90 -0.35 16.57
N ASN A 94 6.95 -1.19 16.54
CA ASN A 94 8.25 -0.79 16.00
C ASN A 94 8.59 -1.47 14.67
N ILE A 95 8.40 -2.79 14.58
CA ILE A 95 8.85 -3.56 13.43
C ILE A 95 7.91 -3.35 12.23
N MET A 96 6.60 -3.42 12.45
CA MET A 96 5.62 -3.34 11.37
C MET A 96 5.64 -1.99 10.63
N PRO A 97 5.66 -0.84 11.32
CA PRO A 97 5.75 0.46 10.63
C PRO A 97 7.08 0.61 9.88
N GLY A 98 8.18 0.10 10.44
CA GLY A 98 9.49 0.12 9.78
C GLY A 98 9.50 -0.67 8.47
N ILE A 99 8.91 -1.88 8.46
CA ILE A 99 8.77 -2.69 7.25
C ILE A 99 7.94 -1.97 6.19
N MET A 100 6.86 -1.29 6.58
CA MET A 100 6.02 -0.57 5.64
C MET A 100 6.70 0.64 5.01
N ILE A 101 7.44 1.41 5.81
CA ILE A 101 8.24 2.53 5.28
C ILE A 101 9.25 1.99 4.28
N PHE A 102 9.90 0.87 4.60
CA PHE A 102 10.84 0.22 3.68
C PHE A 102 10.18 -0.25 2.39
N ILE A 103 8.99 -0.88 2.47
CA ILE A 103 8.22 -1.29 1.29
C ILE A 103 7.80 -0.07 0.46
N GLY A 104 7.36 1.02 1.09
CA GLY A 104 7.00 2.25 0.40
C GLY A 104 8.18 2.89 -0.33
N LEU A 105 9.35 2.94 0.31
CA LEU A 105 10.59 3.39 -0.30
C LEU A 105 10.97 2.50 -1.49
N ALA A 106 10.98 1.18 -1.29
CA ALA A 106 11.27 0.23 -2.35
C ALA A 106 10.29 0.36 -3.53
N ALA A 107 8.99 0.49 -3.26
CA ALA A 107 7.97 0.68 -4.28
C ALA A 107 8.19 1.97 -5.08
N SER A 108 8.52 3.08 -4.41
CA SER A 108 8.75 4.37 -5.06
C SER A 108 9.90 4.35 -6.08
N ILE A 109 10.86 3.44 -5.90
CA ILE A 109 12.02 3.28 -6.78
C ILE A 109 11.74 2.19 -7.83
N LEU A 110 11.25 1.02 -7.42
CA LEU A 110 11.08 -0.15 -8.29
C LEU A 110 9.97 0.03 -9.32
N ILE A 111 8.87 0.68 -8.95
CA ILE A 111 7.72 0.92 -9.84
C ILE A 111 8.12 1.76 -11.05
N PRO A 112 8.69 2.97 -10.93
CA PRO A 112 9.07 3.78 -12.09
C PRO A 112 10.16 3.10 -12.92
N ILE A 113 11.11 2.38 -12.30
CA ILE A 113 12.13 1.61 -13.02
C ILE A 113 11.49 0.53 -13.90
N LYS A 114 10.54 -0.24 -13.35
CA LYS A 114 9.85 -1.29 -14.09
C LYS A 114 8.95 -0.72 -15.18
N LEU A 115 8.29 0.40 -14.89
CA LEU A 115 7.43 1.14 -15.81
C LEU A 115 8.20 1.80 -16.97
N LYS A 116 9.49 2.11 -16.79
CA LYS A 116 10.35 2.71 -17.84
C LYS A 116 10.32 1.91 -19.14
N LYS A 117 10.15 0.59 -19.08
CA LYS A 117 10.04 -0.29 -20.27
C LYS A 117 8.82 0.03 -21.16
N TYR A 118 7.79 0.66 -20.58
CA TYR A 118 6.55 1.04 -21.26
C TYR A 118 6.54 2.52 -21.68
N TRP A 119 7.61 3.27 -21.37
CA TRP A 119 7.72 4.68 -21.75
C TRP A 119 8.36 4.81 -23.13
N ILE A 120 7.65 5.46 -24.04
CA ILE A 120 8.24 5.97 -25.29
C ILE A 120 8.44 7.47 -25.10
N CYS A 121 9.67 7.93 -25.28
CA CYS A 121 9.96 9.36 -25.29
C CYS A 121 9.23 9.98 -26.48
N LEU A 122 8.22 10.81 -26.24
CA LEU A 122 7.67 11.70 -27.27
C LEU A 122 8.72 12.77 -27.57
N GLU A 123 9.73 12.41 -28.34
CA GLU A 123 10.71 13.34 -28.89
C GLU A 123 10.59 13.36 -30.41
N GLU A 124 9.41 13.78 -30.90
CA GLU A 124 9.18 14.14 -32.31
C GLU A 124 7.83 14.87 -32.44
N ASN A 125 7.75 16.11 -31.92
CA ASN A 125 6.82 17.16 -32.41
C ASN A 125 7.05 18.51 -31.71
N LYS A 126 8.32 18.90 -31.53
CA LYS A 126 8.70 20.28 -31.16
C LYS A 126 9.73 20.90 -32.12
N ILE A 127 9.81 20.37 -33.35
CA ILE A 127 10.55 21.02 -34.45
C ILE A 127 9.58 21.08 -35.63
N LEU A 128 8.66 22.03 -35.59
CA LEU A 128 7.99 22.68 -36.75
C LEU A 128 7.10 23.79 -36.19
N LYS A 129 7.76 24.83 -35.68
CA LYS A 129 7.33 26.22 -35.91
C LYS A 129 8.49 26.88 -36.63
N CYS A 130 8.50 26.73 -37.96
CA CYS A 130 8.93 27.81 -38.85
C CYS A 130 7.88 28.91 -38.80
#